data_AF-A0A1V5JZ46-F1
#
_entry.id   AF-A0A1V5JZ46-F1
#
_cell.length_a   1.000
_cell.length_b   1.000
_cell.length_c   1.000
_cell.angle_alpha   90.00
_cell.angle_beta   90.00
_cell.angle_gamma   90.00
#
_symmetry.space_group_name_H-M   'P 1'
#
loop_
_entity.id
_entity.type
_entity.pdbx_description
1 polymer ?
#
loop_
_entity_poly.entity_id
_entity_poly.type
_entity_poly.pdbx_seq_one_letter_code
_entity_poly.pdbx_strand_id
1 'polypeptide(L)'
;MRKAKRYSLASRLFEIAAHKEGAPSFIKRLQVDALKSSGDSRNAFLLWQEILHGATTDYEREVAGRHLYELKTELDREELEPLVEHYRRLFNRLPQSWNDMIAASLLPSPPLDYDGEPYILTQEGKIQSRKRFSWKR
;
A
#
# COMPACT_ATOMS: atom_id res chain seq x y z
N MET A 1 -20.33 3.92 -6.42
CA MET A 1 -20.79 3.80 -5.01
C MET A 1 -21.45 2.46 -4.66
N ARG A 2 -22.38 1.89 -5.46
CA ARG A 2 -23.04 0.59 -5.12
C ARG A 2 -22.07 -0.61 -5.05
N LYS A 3 -21.05 -0.66 -5.91
CA LYS A 3 -20.07 -1.75 -5.98
C LYS A 3 -19.17 -1.81 -4.74
N ALA A 4 -18.57 -0.68 -4.34
CA ALA A 4 -17.74 -0.59 -3.14
C ALA A 4 -18.48 -1.05 -1.86
N LYS A 5 -19.75 -0.63 -1.69
CA LYS A 5 -20.58 -1.10 -0.56
C LYS A 5 -20.77 -2.62 -0.53
N ARG A 6 -20.90 -3.27 -1.69
CA ARG A 6 -21.00 -4.74 -1.78
C ARG A 6 -19.68 -5.41 -1.38
N TYR A 7 -18.56 -4.81 -1.74
CA TYR A 7 -17.25 -5.32 -1.32
C TYR A 7 -16.96 -5.10 0.16
N SER A 8 -17.37 -3.98 0.75
CA SER A 8 -17.31 -3.78 2.20
C SER A 8 -18.12 -4.85 2.95
N LEU A 9 -19.33 -5.16 2.45
CA LEU A 9 -20.13 -6.26 3.00
C LEU A 9 -19.44 -7.61 2.81
N ALA A 10 -18.88 -7.89 1.62
CA ALA A 10 -18.16 -9.12 1.35
C ALA A 10 -16.95 -9.30 2.29
N SER A 11 -16.16 -8.24 2.50
CA SER A 11 -15.05 -8.24 3.47
C SER A 11 -15.51 -8.67 4.86
N ARG A 12 -16.59 -8.05 5.37
CA ARG A 12 -17.16 -8.42 6.68
C ARG A 12 -17.65 -9.87 6.74
N LEU A 13 -18.22 -10.40 5.66
CA LEU A 13 -18.63 -11.81 5.60
C LEU A 13 -17.43 -12.76 5.57
N PHE A 14 -16.37 -12.41 4.85
CA PHE A 14 -15.14 -13.19 4.85
C PHE A 14 -14.44 -13.16 6.21
N GLU A 15 -14.45 -12.02 6.90
CA GLU A 15 -13.96 -11.90 8.28
C GLU A 15 -14.68 -12.89 9.20
N ILE A 16 -16.02 -12.89 9.19
CA ILE A 16 -16.83 -13.82 9.99
C ILE A 16 -16.50 -15.28 9.63
N ALA A 17 -16.33 -15.58 8.34
CA ALA A 17 -15.98 -16.92 7.89
C ALA A 17 -14.57 -17.35 8.33
N ALA A 18 -13.60 -16.44 8.32
CA ALA A 18 -12.21 -16.71 8.73
C ALA A 18 -12.08 -17.03 10.22
N HIS A 19 -13.02 -16.57 11.06
CA HIS A 19 -13.03 -16.86 12.49
C HIS A 19 -13.65 -18.22 12.86
N LYS A 20 -14.21 -18.96 11.90
CA LYS A 20 -14.74 -20.30 12.18
C LYS A 20 -13.62 -21.31 12.39
N GLU A 21 -13.84 -22.25 13.30
CA GLU A 21 -12.92 -23.38 13.50
C GLU A 21 -12.74 -24.17 12.19
N GLY A 22 -11.50 -24.49 11.83
CA GLY A 22 -11.16 -25.16 10.58
C GLY A 22 -11.32 -24.31 9.32
N ALA A 23 -11.55 -22.99 9.44
CA ALA A 23 -11.64 -22.12 8.28
C ALA A 23 -10.35 -22.18 7.43
N PRO A 24 -10.46 -22.36 6.11
CA PRO A 24 -9.29 -22.37 5.24
C PRO A 24 -8.52 -21.05 5.26
N SER A 25 -7.18 -21.11 5.27
CA SER A 25 -6.32 -19.92 5.32
C SER A 25 -6.52 -18.95 4.16
N PHE A 26 -7.01 -19.42 3.01
CA PHE A 26 -7.27 -18.57 1.84
C PHE A 26 -8.42 -17.58 2.05
N ILE A 27 -9.33 -17.79 3.02
CA ILE A 27 -10.46 -16.88 3.26
C ILE A 27 -9.98 -15.46 3.61
N LYS A 28 -8.88 -15.34 4.36
CA LYS A 28 -8.26 -14.03 4.64
C LYS A 28 -7.79 -13.32 3.37
N ARG A 29 -7.31 -14.05 2.37
CA ARG A 29 -6.93 -13.47 1.06
C ARG A 29 -8.14 -12.94 0.29
N LEU A 30 -9.28 -13.65 0.34
CA LEU A 30 -10.54 -13.15 -0.24
C LEU A 30 -11.04 -11.90 0.48
N GLN A 31 -10.87 -11.83 1.80
CA GLN A 31 -11.18 -10.63 2.58
C GLN A 31 -10.31 -9.44 2.13
N VAL A 32 -9.01 -9.63 1.95
CA VAL A 32 -8.11 -8.58 1.39
C VAL A 32 -8.65 -8.09 0.05
N ASP A 33 -8.96 -8.98 -0.89
CA ASP A 33 -9.44 -8.58 -2.22
C ASP A 33 -10.72 -7.75 -2.13
N ALA A 34 -11.61 -8.10 -1.20
CA ALA A 34 -12.81 -7.33 -0.92
C ALA A 34 -12.48 -5.96 -0.29
N LEU A 35 -11.54 -5.88 0.65
CA LEU A 35 -11.09 -4.61 1.23
C LEU A 35 -10.53 -3.67 0.15
N LYS A 36 -9.58 -4.15 -0.66
CA LYS A 36 -9.03 -3.39 -1.80
C LYS A 36 -10.12 -2.93 -2.77
N SER A 37 -11.03 -3.83 -3.12
CA SER A 37 -12.14 -3.52 -4.04
C SER A 37 -13.15 -2.52 -3.46
N SER A 38 -13.18 -2.35 -2.14
CA SER A 38 -13.97 -1.34 -1.45
C SER A 38 -13.27 0.01 -1.28
N GLY A 39 -11.97 0.08 -1.61
CA GLY A 39 -11.11 1.26 -1.40
C GLY A 39 -10.47 1.31 0.00
N ASP A 40 -10.50 0.21 0.75
CA ASP A 40 -9.93 0.13 2.09
C ASP A 40 -8.53 -0.51 2.07
N SER A 41 -7.61 0.15 1.39
CA SER A 41 -6.22 -0.31 1.23
C SER A 41 -5.48 -0.36 2.58
N ARG A 42 -5.88 0.46 3.58
CA ARG A 42 -5.31 0.44 4.94
C ARG A 42 -5.64 -0.85 5.68
N ASN A 43 -6.91 -1.25 5.74
CA ASN A 43 -7.25 -2.53 6.38
C ASN A 43 -6.74 -3.72 5.57
N ALA A 44 -6.67 -3.61 4.24
CA ALA A 44 -6.03 -4.64 3.42
C ALA A 44 -4.54 -4.81 3.78
N PHE A 45 -3.82 -3.72 4.05
CA PHE A 45 -2.42 -3.76 4.48
C PHE A 45 -2.28 -4.46 5.84
N LEU A 46 -3.08 -4.07 6.84
CA LEU A 46 -3.06 -4.70 8.17
C LEU A 46 -3.33 -6.20 8.10
N LEU A 47 -4.32 -6.62 7.29
CA LEU A 47 -4.65 -8.03 7.14
C LEU A 47 -3.52 -8.83 6.45
N TRP A 48 -2.80 -8.23 5.50
CA TRP A 48 -1.60 -8.87 4.94
C TRP A 48 -0.46 -9.00 5.96
N GLN A 49 -0.32 -8.07 6.91
CA GLN A 49 0.66 -8.22 7.99
C GLN A 49 0.31 -9.41 8.88
N GLU A 50 -0.98 -9.60 9.16
CA GLU A 50 -1.46 -10.77 9.90
C GLU A 50 -1.21 -12.08 9.13
N ILE A 51 -1.49 -12.10 7.83
CA ILE A 51 -1.21 -13.26 6.97
C ILE A 51 0.29 -13.55 6.93
N LEU A 52 1.14 -12.53 6.82
CA LEU A 52 2.60 -12.70 6.84
C LEU A 52 3.07 -13.27 8.19
N HIS A 53 2.54 -12.77 9.31
CA HIS A 53 2.88 -13.25 10.64
C HIS A 53 2.49 -14.72 10.85
N GLY A 54 1.36 -15.15 10.28
CA GLY A 54 0.91 -16.54 10.31
C GLY A 54 1.45 -17.43 9.20
N ALA A 55 2.31 -16.93 8.31
CA ALA A 55 2.79 -17.66 7.15
C ALA A 55 3.75 -18.80 7.55
N THR A 56 3.43 -20.02 7.13
CA THR A 56 4.20 -21.22 7.50
C THR A 56 5.24 -21.59 6.44
N THR A 57 4.98 -21.22 5.18
CA THR A 57 5.86 -21.54 4.05
C THR A 57 6.57 -20.30 3.50
N ASP A 58 7.73 -20.49 2.87
CA ASP A 58 8.44 -19.39 2.20
C ASP A 58 7.61 -18.77 1.08
N TYR A 59 6.82 -19.58 0.37
CA TYR A 59 5.91 -19.11 -0.65
C TYR A 59 4.83 -18.18 -0.08
N GLU A 60 4.23 -18.52 1.07
CA GLU A 60 3.25 -17.65 1.73
C GLU A 60 3.89 -16.34 2.19
N ARG A 61 5.10 -16.39 2.76
CA ARG A 61 5.85 -15.19 3.16
C ARG A 61 6.16 -14.29 1.96
N GLU A 62 6.60 -14.89 0.87
CA GLU A 62 6.91 -14.17 -0.36
C GLU A 62 5.68 -13.48 -0.95
N VAL A 63 4.55 -14.19 -1.06
CA VAL A 63 3.28 -13.64 -1.56
C VAL A 63 2.81 -12.48 -0.68
N ALA A 64 2.81 -12.66 0.64
CA ALA A 64 2.39 -11.63 1.57
C ALA A 64 3.32 -10.40 1.54
N GLY A 65 4.63 -10.60 1.50
CA GLY A 65 5.61 -9.52 1.39
C GLY A 65 5.45 -8.67 0.12
N ARG A 66 5.18 -9.31 -1.02
CA ARG A 66 4.90 -8.60 -2.28
C ARG A 66 3.66 -7.72 -2.18
N HIS A 67 2.56 -8.24 -1.62
CA HIS A 67 1.34 -7.47 -1.45
C HIS A 67 1.49 -6.33 -0.45
N LEU A 68 2.23 -6.54 0.64
CA LEU A 68 2.55 -5.48 1.60
C LEU A 68 3.33 -4.35 0.95
N TYR A 69 4.33 -4.68 0.15
CA TYR A 69 5.13 -3.69 -0.56
C TYR A 69 4.28 -2.86 -1.53
N GLU A 70 3.38 -3.50 -2.30
CA GLU A 70 2.47 -2.81 -3.22
C GLU A 70 1.50 -1.88 -2.48
N LEU A 71 0.85 -2.37 -1.42
CA LEU A 71 -0.10 -1.59 -0.63
C LEU A 71 0.58 -0.44 0.11
N LYS A 72 1.78 -0.66 0.68
CA LYS A 72 2.57 0.42 1.29
C LYS A 72 2.90 1.50 0.27
N THR A 73 3.32 1.11 -0.93
CA THR A 73 3.62 2.06 -2.01
C THR A 73 2.39 2.88 -2.41
N GLU A 74 1.21 2.25 -2.48
CA GLU A 74 -0.07 2.93 -2.76
C GLU A 74 -0.42 3.93 -1.67
N LEU A 75 -0.40 3.50 -0.40
CA LEU A 75 -0.71 4.34 0.76
C LEU A 75 0.26 5.52 0.90
N ASP A 76 1.56 5.28 0.71
CA ASP A 76 2.57 6.34 0.77
C ASP A 76 2.40 7.35 -0.36
N ARG A 77 1.98 6.91 -1.56
CA ARG A 77 1.66 7.85 -2.65
C ARG A 77 0.51 8.79 -2.28
N GLU A 78 -0.53 8.26 -1.63
CA GLU A 78 -1.66 9.07 -1.17
C GLU A 78 -1.23 10.16 -0.18
N GLU A 79 -0.17 9.93 0.59
CA GLU A 79 0.36 10.90 1.56
C GLU A 79 1.43 11.83 0.96
N LEU A 80 2.31 11.32 0.09
CA LEU A 80 3.46 12.05 -0.44
C LEU A 80 3.12 12.93 -1.66
N GLU A 81 2.27 12.46 -2.58
CA GLU A 81 1.94 13.25 -3.79
C GLU A 81 1.28 14.60 -3.45
N PRO A 82 0.37 14.72 -2.45
CA PRO A 82 -0.14 16.01 -2.01
C PRO A 82 0.95 16.98 -1.51
N LEU A 83 2.03 16.47 -0.90
CA LEU A 83 3.15 17.28 -0.44
C LEU A 83 4.00 17.79 -1.61
N VAL A 84 4.21 16.96 -2.63
CA VAL A 84 4.86 17.37 -3.89
C VAL A 84 4.03 18.48 -4.56
N GLU A 85 2.72 18.33 -4.59
CA GLU A 85 1.81 19.34 -5.11
C GLU A 85 1.82 20.63 -4.28
N HIS A 86 1.97 20.52 -2.96
CA HIS A 86 2.13 21.68 -2.09
C HIS A 86 3.44 22.42 -2.36
N TYR A 87 4.55 21.69 -2.52
CA TYR A 87 5.83 22.25 -2.96
C TYR A 87 5.67 23.03 -4.28
N ARG A 88 5.00 22.43 -5.26
CA ARG A 88 4.74 23.08 -6.56
C ARG A 88 4.01 24.41 -6.41
N ARG A 89 3.01 24.49 -5.53
CA ARG A 89 2.27 25.74 -5.27
C ARG A 89 3.14 26.81 -4.60
N LEU A 90 4.06 26.43 -3.72
CA LEU A 90 4.95 27.36 -3.01
C LEU A 90 6.06 27.92 -3.91
N PHE A 91 6.67 27.08 -4.74
CA PHE A 91 7.88 27.43 -5.49
C PHE A 91 7.66 27.59 -6.99
N ASN A 92 6.43 27.38 -7.47
CA ASN A 92 6.06 27.39 -8.89
C ASN A 92 6.92 26.44 -9.77
N ARG A 93 7.46 25.37 -9.16
CA ARG A 93 8.24 24.31 -9.80
C ARG A 93 8.11 23.01 -9.03
N LEU A 94 8.33 21.87 -9.67
CA LEU A 94 8.41 20.58 -9.00
C LEU A 94 9.73 20.43 -8.21
N PRO A 95 9.73 19.69 -7.09
CA PRO A 95 10.97 19.33 -6.41
C PRO A 95 11.80 18.42 -7.32
N GLN A 96 13.11 18.67 -7.41
CA GLN A 96 14.02 17.83 -8.21
C GLN A 96 14.57 16.65 -7.42
N SER A 97 14.42 16.66 -6.10
CA SER A 97 14.93 15.66 -5.19
C SER A 97 14.14 15.65 -3.87
N TRP A 98 14.31 14.61 -3.05
CA TRP A 98 13.81 14.63 -1.68
C TRP A 98 14.46 15.72 -0.83
N ASN A 99 15.71 16.09 -1.12
CA ASN A 99 16.42 17.16 -0.40
C ASN A 99 15.75 18.53 -0.63
N ASP A 100 15.16 18.78 -1.81
CA ASP A 100 14.37 19.99 -2.05
C ASP A 100 13.19 20.07 -1.07
N MET A 101 12.48 18.95 -0.87
CA MET A 101 11.33 18.89 0.03
C MET A 101 11.72 18.99 1.50
N ILE A 102 12.88 18.42 1.88
CA ILE A 102 13.44 18.52 3.23
C ILE A 102 13.88 19.95 3.53
N ALA A 103 14.58 20.61 2.60
CA ALA A 103 14.99 22.00 2.74
C ALA A 103 13.78 22.95 2.86
N ALA A 104 12.66 22.61 2.22
CA ALA A 104 11.38 23.31 2.37
C ALA A 104 10.60 22.92 3.64
N SER A 105 11.17 22.08 4.52
CA SER A 105 10.52 21.58 5.75
C SER A 105 9.18 20.85 5.52
N LEU A 106 8.96 20.30 4.33
CA LEU A 106 7.77 19.51 4.01
C LEU A 106 7.91 18.05 4.43
N LEU A 107 9.16 17.58 4.60
CA LEU A 107 9.50 16.24 5.03
C LEU A 107 10.71 16.30 5.97
N PRO A 108 10.78 15.44 7.01
CA PRO A 108 11.95 15.39 7.91
C PRO A 108 13.13 14.61 7.31
N SER A 109 12.86 13.68 6.41
CA SER A 109 13.86 12.80 5.76
C SER A 109 13.30 12.24 4.45
N PRO A 110 14.13 11.62 3.59
CA PRO A 110 13.62 10.90 2.42
C PRO A 110 12.65 9.79 2.86
N PRO A 111 11.46 9.68 2.26
CA PRO A 111 10.53 8.61 2.57
C PRO A 111 11.04 7.29 2.02
N LEU A 112 10.88 6.23 2.82
CA LEU A 112 11.36 4.89 2.53
C LEU A 112 10.20 3.98 2.14
N ASP A 113 10.46 3.08 1.20
CA ASP A 113 9.55 2.01 0.82
C ASP A 113 9.47 0.91 1.89
N TYR A 114 8.69 -0.12 1.62
CA TYR A 114 8.47 -1.20 2.57
C TYR A 114 9.74 -1.97 2.96
N ASP A 115 10.76 -1.99 2.09
CA ASP A 115 12.04 -2.65 2.34
C ASP A 115 13.08 -1.69 2.96
N GLY A 116 12.71 -0.44 3.22
CA GLY A 116 13.61 0.58 3.79
C GLY A 116 14.45 1.32 2.75
N GLU A 117 14.15 1.16 1.45
CA GLU A 117 14.86 1.86 0.38
C GLU A 117 14.17 3.20 0.08
N PRO A 118 14.91 4.30 -0.16
CA PRO A 118 14.28 5.56 -0.54
C PRO A 118 13.46 5.44 -1.82
N TYR A 119 12.24 5.99 -1.80
CA TYR A 119 11.42 6.11 -3.00
C TYR A 119 12.13 6.94 -4.09
N ILE A 120 11.74 6.74 -5.34
CA ILE A 120 12.18 7.55 -6.46
C ILE A 120 11.14 8.65 -6.69
N LEU A 121 11.57 9.91 -6.58
CA LEU A 121 10.81 11.07 -7.03
C LEU A 121 11.13 11.32 -8.50
N THR A 122 10.13 11.23 -9.39
CA THR A 122 10.33 11.46 -10.82
C THR A 122 10.30 12.95 -11.16
N GLN A 123 10.77 13.30 -12.37
CA GLN A 123 10.75 14.68 -12.86
C GLN A 123 9.32 15.22 -13.03
N GLU A 124 8.34 14.33 -13.20
CA GLU A 124 6.91 14.67 -13.27
C GLU A 124 6.27 14.82 -11.87
N GLY A 125 7.05 14.72 -10.79
CA GLY A 125 6.56 14.82 -9.42
C GLY A 125 5.80 13.57 -8.96
N LYS A 126 6.04 12.42 -9.57
CA LYS A 126 5.42 11.14 -9.19
C LYS A 126 6.34 10.32 -8.30
N ILE A 127 5.74 9.52 -7.43
CA ILE A 127 6.48 8.64 -6.53
C ILE A 127 6.53 7.24 -7.15
N GLN A 128 7.72 6.68 -7.29
CA GLN A 128 7.94 5.32 -7.76
C GLN A 128 8.70 4.50 -6.73
N SER A 129 8.22 3.28 -6.51
CA SER A 129 8.95 2.26 -5.79
C SER A 129 10.13 1.76 -6.61
N ARG A 130 11.23 1.37 -5.95
CA ARG A 130 12.41 0.82 -6.62
C ARG A 130 12.13 -0.57 -7.16
N LYS A 131 11.41 -1.40 -6.39
CA LYS A 131 10.91 -2.68 -6.87
C LYS A 131 9.63 -2.46 -7.68
N ARG A 132 9.58 -3.09 -8.85
CA ARG A 132 8.36 -3.25 -9.63
C ARG A 132 8.10 -4.72 -9.76
N PHE A 133 6.89 -5.11 -9.44
CA PHE A 133 6.49 -6.48 -9.58
C PHE A 133 5.62 -6.67 -10.84
N SER A 134 5.95 -7.66 -11.66
CA SER A 134 5.22 -7.95 -12.90
C SER A 134 4.30 -9.17 -12.72
N TRP A 135 3.02 -8.94 -12.41
CA TRP A 135 2.05 -10.04 -12.24
C TRP A 135 0.82 -9.96 -13.15
N LYS A 136 0.76 -9.02 -14.11
CA LYS A 136 -0.29 -9.04 -15.13
C LYS A 136 0.16 -9.94 -16.28
N ARG A 137 -0.23 -11.21 -16.24
CA ARG A 137 -0.58 -11.95 -17.46
C ARG A 137 -2.09 -11.98 -17.57
#